data_AF-A0A843ANF2-F1
#
_entry.id   AF-A0A843ANF2-F1
#
_cell.length_a   1.000
_cell.length_b   1.000
_cell.length_c   1.000
_cell.angle_alpha   90.00
_cell.angle_beta   90.00
_cell.angle_gamma   90.00
#
_symmetry.space_group_name_H-M   'P 1'
#
loop_
_entity.id
_entity.type
_entity.pdbx_description
1 polymer ?
#
loop_
_entity_poly.entity_id
_entity_poly.type
_entity_poly.pdbx_seq_one_letter_code
_entity_poly.pdbx_strand_id
1 'polypeptide(L)'
;MEIFSNISEKDVTKAIVSEFAEEFIDYIESDVIIIGAGPSGLIAARRLAQQGVKTLIIESNNYLGGGFWIGGYLMNKLTVREPGERILDEIGVPYKKVQDGLFVADGPHACSKLIASAMDAGAKVINMTKFDDVVIRDGKVAGVVINWTPVSALPRAITCVDPVALESKIVIDATGHDAVVVKSLEERGTVNTAGFQGMWVEKSEDAIVENTKEVYPGLLVTGMAVATTYGSPRMGPTFGGMLLSGERVAEVAVEKLKKDLVTAAGEKGKVKGSK
;
A
#
# COMPACT_ATOMS: atom_id res chain seq x y z
N MET A 1 44.18 9.18 14.17
CA MET A 1 43.62 8.06 13.38
C MET A 1 42.32 8.58 12.80
N GLU A 2 42.16 8.56 11.49
CA GLU A 2 40.91 9.03 10.88
C GLU A 2 39.78 8.05 11.20
N ILE A 3 38.60 8.60 11.51
CA ILE A 3 37.40 7.80 11.87
C ILE A 3 36.79 7.15 10.63
N PHE A 4 36.98 7.76 9.45
CA PHE A 4 36.36 7.35 8.20
C PHE A 4 37.40 6.92 7.16
N SER A 5 36.95 6.09 6.23
CA SER A 5 37.72 5.72 5.04
C SER A 5 37.65 6.81 3.97
N ASN A 6 38.67 6.87 3.11
CA ASN A 6 38.75 7.83 2.01
C ASN A 6 37.85 7.41 0.83
N ILE A 7 36.71 8.08 0.67
CA ILE A 7 35.74 7.89 -0.41
C ILE A 7 35.50 9.24 -1.10
N SER A 8 35.35 9.24 -2.42
CA SER A 8 35.11 10.46 -3.22
C SER A 8 33.64 10.66 -3.60
N GLU A 9 33.28 11.88 -3.99
CA GLU A 9 31.91 12.27 -4.37
C GLU A 9 31.36 11.46 -5.54
N LYS A 10 32.22 11.09 -6.50
CA LYS A 10 31.86 10.24 -7.64
C LYS A 10 31.48 8.82 -7.19
N ASP A 11 32.12 8.29 -6.14
CA ASP A 11 31.89 6.93 -5.67
C ASP A 11 30.52 6.87 -4.97
N VAL A 12 30.21 7.88 -4.14
CA VAL A 12 28.90 8.04 -3.50
C VAL A 12 27.79 8.18 -4.54
N THR A 13 27.98 9.05 -5.54
CA THR A 13 26.97 9.26 -6.59
C THR A 13 26.76 8.00 -7.43
N LYS A 14 27.85 7.31 -7.80
CA LYS A 14 27.78 6.07 -8.56
C LYS A 14 27.03 4.98 -7.79
N ALA A 15 27.27 4.85 -6.49
CA ALA A 15 26.56 3.89 -5.65
C ALA A 15 25.04 4.16 -5.66
N ILE A 16 24.62 5.39 -5.39
CA ILE A 16 23.19 5.74 -5.34
C ILE A 16 22.51 5.49 -6.69
N VAL A 17 23.10 5.96 -7.80
CA VAL A 17 22.48 5.84 -9.13
C VAL A 17 22.42 4.38 -9.59
N SER A 18 23.49 3.61 -9.36
CA SER A 18 23.54 2.21 -9.84
C SER A 18 22.55 1.33 -9.09
N GLU A 19 22.52 1.43 -7.75
CA GLU A 19 21.60 0.66 -6.92
C GLU A 19 20.14 1.04 -7.18
N PHE A 20 19.84 2.34 -7.30
CA PHE A 20 18.48 2.79 -7.64
C PHE A 20 18.04 2.26 -9.01
N ALA A 21 18.91 2.36 -10.03
CA ALA A 21 18.58 1.90 -11.37
C ALA A 21 18.38 0.38 -11.42
N GLU A 22 19.23 -0.40 -10.74
CA GLU A 22 19.09 -1.86 -10.66
C GLU A 22 17.78 -2.26 -9.98
N GLU A 23 17.48 -1.67 -8.82
CA GLU A 23 16.23 -1.94 -8.11
C GLU A 23 15.01 -1.49 -8.94
N PHE A 24 15.06 -0.30 -9.55
CA PHE A 24 13.97 0.19 -10.36
C PHE A 24 13.69 -0.73 -11.56
N ILE A 25 14.74 -1.15 -12.28
CA ILE A 25 14.62 -2.07 -13.42
C ILE A 25 14.01 -3.40 -12.98
N ASP A 26 14.44 -3.96 -11.85
CA ASP A 26 13.87 -5.20 -11.32
C ASP A 26 12.37 -5.05 -11.06
N TYR A 27 11.94 -3.91 -10.52
CA TYR A 27 10.55 -3.68 -10.10
C TYR A 27 9.62 -3.04 -11.14
N ILE A 28 10.08 -2.83 -12.39
CA ILE A 28 9.20 -2.48 -13.52
C ILE A 28 8.10 -3.53 -13.71
N GLU A 29 8.38 -4.79 -13.37
CA GLU A 29 7.39 -5.87 -13.27
C GLU A 29 7.35 -6.42 -11.84
N SER A 30 6.18 -6.38 -11.22
CA SER A 30 5.94 -6.85 -9.86
C SER A 30 4.74 -7.81 -9.78
N ASP A 31 4.68 -8.70 -8.79
CA ASP A 31 3.46 -9.47 -8.55
C ASP A 31 2.34 -8.55 -8.06
N VAL A 32 2.68 -7.67 -7.10
CA VAL A 32 1.75 -6.72 -6.49
C VAL A 32 2.40 -5.34 -6.40
N ILE A 33 1.66 -4.33 -6.84
CA ILE A 33 2.00 -2.92 -6.58
C ILE A 33 0.97 -2.34 -5.61
N ILE A 34 1.44 -1.72 -4.53
CA ILE A 34 0.62 -1.07 -3.51
C ILE A 34 0.80 0.44 -3.65
N ILE A 35 -0.30 1.18 -3.80
CA ILE A 35 -0.27 2.64 -3.84
C ILE A 35 -0.61 3.18 -2.46
N GLY A 36 0.37 3.82 -1.81
CA GLY A 36 0.29 4.37 -0.46
C GLY A 36 0.97 3.52 0.60
N ALA A 37 1.97 4.10 1.28
CA ALA A 37 2.70 3.49 2.39
C ALA A 37 2.08 3.84 3.76
N GLY A 38 0.73 3.88 3.84
CA GLY A 38 0.00 4.04 5.09
C GLY A 38 -0.03 2.75 5.93
N PRO A 39 -0.71 2.74 7.09
CA PRO A 39 -0.73 1.57 7.98
C PRO A 39 -1.29 0.30 7.32
N SER A 40 -2.38 0.41 6.55
CA SER A 40 -2.95 -0.73 5.82
C SER A 40 -2.03 -1.21 4.70
N GLY A 41 -1.45 -0.29 3.92
CA GLY A 41 -0.51 -0.61 2.83
C GLY A 41 0.76 -1.29 3.33
N LEU A 42 1.34 -0.80 4.44
CA LEU A 42 2.53 -1.40 5.04
C LEU A 42 2.27 -2.79 5.61
N ILE A 43 1.12 -3.02 6.26
CA ILE A 43 0.75 -4.37 6.71
C ILE A 43 0.53 -5.30 5.51
N ALA A 44 -0.18 -4.85 4.47
CA ALA A 44 -0.38 -5.63 3.26
C ALA A 44 0.97 -6.03 2.65
N ALA A 45 1.89 -5.08 2.51
CA ALA A 45 3.23 -5.30 1.98
C ALA A 45 4.01 -6.31 2.81
N ARG A 46 4.01 -6.16 4.14
CA ARG A 46 4.66 -7.11 5.06
C ARG A 46 4.14 -8.52 4.86
N ARG A 47 2.82 -8.70 4.85
CA ARG A 47 2.18 -10.02 4.73
C ARG A 47 2.44 -10.68 3.37
N LEU A 48 2.42 -9.90 2.30
CA LEU A 48 2.72 -10.38 0.95
C LEU A 48 4.18 -10.78 0.81
N ALA A 49 5.11 -9.93 1.25
CA ALA A 49 6.53 -10.19 1.19
C ALA A 49 6.94 -11.41 2.04
N GLN A 50 6.32 -11.60 3.22
CA GLN A 50 6.48 -12.82 4.03
C GLN A 50 6.10 -14.13 3.30
N GLN A 51 5.25 -14.04 2.27
CA GLN A 51 4.86 -15.17 1.42
C GLN A 51 5.66 -15.26 0.12
N GLY A 52 6.73 -14.46 -0.02
CA GLY A 52 7.59 -14.44 -1.20
C GLY A 52 6.96 -13.75 -2.42
N VAL A 53 5.90 -12.95 -2.22
CA VAL A 53 5.27 -12.17 -3.30
C VAL A 53 6.12 -10.94 -3.60
N LYS A 54 6.54 -10.74 -4.85
CA LYS A 54 7.33 -9.57 -5.25
C LYS A 54 6.47 -8.31 -5.15
N THR A 55 6.71 -7.55 -4.09
CA THR A 55 5.82 -6.45 -3.68
C THR A 55 6.55 -5.11 -3.73
N LEU A 56 5.98 -4.17 -4.47
CA LEU A 56 6.43 -2.78 -4.58
C LEU A 56 5.40 -1.85 -3.93
N ILE A 57 5.86 -0.90 -3.12
CA ILE A 57 5.05 0.21 -2.62
C ILE A 57 5.45 1.49 -3.36
N ILE A 58 4.46 2.24 -3.85
CA ILE A 58 4.63 3.59 -4.37
C ILE A 58 4.08 4.58 -3.34
N GLU A 59 4.91 5.51 -2.87
CA GLU A 59 4.52 6.52 -1.89
C GLU A 59 4.81 7.94 -2.38
N SER A 60 3.78 8.78 -2.32
CA SER A 60 3.84 10.17 -2.77
C SER A 60 4.75 11.06 -1.91
N ASN A 61 4.85 10.78 -0.61
CA ASN A 61 5.62 11.56 0.35
C ASN A 61 7.09 11.09 0.41
N ASN A 62 7.96 11.93 0.97
CA ASN A 62 9.32 11.51 1.31
C ASN A 62 9.36 10.54 2.49
N TYR A 63 8.39 10.62 3.40
CA TYR A 63 8.29 9.75 4.56
C TYR A 63 7.20 8.69 4.34
N LEU A 64 7.38 7.52 4.96
CA LEU A 64 6.40 6.44 4.96
C LEU A 64 5.50 6.52 6.21
N GLY A 65 4.46 5.70 6.26
CA GLY A 65 3.57 5.57 7.42
C GLY A 65 2.26 6.35 7.33
N GLY A 66 2.14 7.28 6.38
CA GLY A 66 0.95 8.11 6.20
C GLY A 66 0.50 8.76 7.52
N GLY A 67 -0.77 8.59 7.88
CA GLY A 67 -1.34 9.14 9.11
C GLY A 67 -1.01 8.38 10.42
N PHE A 68 -0.19 7.33 10.39
CA PHE A 68 0.04 6.44 11.54
C PHE A 68 1.02 7.00 12.58
N TRP A 69 1.69 8.11 12.28
CA TRP A 69 2.66 8.77 13.19
C TRP A 69 2.03 9.35 14.46
N ILE A 70 0.76 9.74 14.38
CA ILE A 70 0.04 10.42 15.45
C ILE A 70 -1.40 9.89 15.52
N GLY A 71 -2.07 10.08 16.65
CA GLY A 71 -3.50 9.83 16.74
C GLY A 71 -4.29 11.07 16.36
N GLY A 72 -5.18 11.48 17.27
CA GLY A 72 -6.04 12.64 17.06
C GLY A 72 -5.34 13.94 17.46
N TYR A 73 -5.64 15.02 16.74
CA TYR A 73 -5.36 16.38 17.18
C TYR A 73 -3.89 16.63 17.59
N LEU A 74 -2.95 16.19 16.73
CA LEU A 74 -1.49 16.32 16.94
C LEU A 74 -0.97 15.67 18.25
N MET A 75 -1.75 14.81 18.88
CA MET A 75 -1.31 14.03 20.03
C MET A 75 -0.58 12.77 19.53
N ASN A 76 0.62 12.55 20.04
CA ASN A 76 1.54 11.50 19.58
C ASN A 76 1.18 10.09 20.07
N LYS A 77 -0.08 9.87 20.45
CA LYS A 77 -0.59 8.57 20.88
C LYS A 77 -1.56 8.06 19.83
N LEU A 78 -1.46 6.79 19.48
CA LEU A 78 -2.47 6.12 18.66
C LEU A 78 -3.23 5.09 19.48
N THR A 79 -4.45 4.78 19.05
CA THR A 79 -5.27 3.75 19.68
C THR A 79 -5.53 2.60 18.74
N VAL A 80 -5.70 1.41 19.31
CA VAL A 80 -6.07 0.19 18.59
C VAL A 80 -7.12 -0.53 19.41
N ARG A 81 -8.21 -0.95 18.75
CA ARG A 81 -9.24 -1.80 19.34
C ARG A 81 -8.92 -3.27 19.13
N GLU A 82 -9.40 -4.11 20.05
CA GLU A 82 -9.30 -5.57 19.93
C GLU A 82 -9.99 -6.08 18.65
N PRO A 83 -9.37 -6.99 17.87
CA PRO A 83 -8.10 -7.70 18.12
C PRO A 83 -6.87 -7.11 17.38
N GLY A 84 -6.88 -5.81 17.07
CA GLY A 84 -5.83 -5.18 16.26
C GLY A 84 -4.47 -5.07 16.97
N GLU A 85 -4.44 -5.06 18.31
CA GLU A 85 -3.22 -4.97 19.12
C GLU A 85 -2.28 -6.16 18.90
N ARG A 86 -2.79 -7.32 18.46
CA ARG A 86 -1.93 -8.46 18.10
C ARG A 86 -0.90 -8.10 17.04
N ILE A 87 -1.24 -7.17 16.14
CA ILE A 87 -0.32 -6.70 15.11
C ILE A 87 0.81 -5.89 15.76
N LEU A 88 0.52 -5.12 16.82
CA LEU A 88 1.52 -4.42 17.61
C LEU A 88 2.45 -5.41 18.32
N ASP A 89 1.92 -6.51 18.86
CA ASP A 89 2.73 -7.59 19.42
C ASP A 89 3.68 -8.19 18.38
N GLU A 90 3.17 -8.50 17.19
CA GLU A 90 3.97 -9.07 16.09
C GLU A 90 5.13 -8.19 15.62
N ILE A 91 4.95 -6.87 15.64
CA ILE A 91 6.00 -5.91 15.25
C ILE A 91 6.81 -5.40 16.45
N GLY A 92 6.55 -5.94 17.65
CA GLY A 92 7.29 -5.62 18.87
C GLY A 92 7.11 -4.17 19.33
N VAL A 93 5.88 -3.65 19.25
CA VAL A 93 5.52 -2.29 19.71
C VAL A 93 4.91 -2.37 21.11
N PRO A 94 5.50 -1.68 22.11
CA PRO A 94 4.91 -1.63 23.43
C PRO A 94 3.61 -0.81 23.39
N TYR A 95 2.58 -1.33 24.05
CA TYR A 95 1.31 -0.64 24.23
C TYR A 95 0.79 -0.83 25.65
N LYS A 96 -0.18 0.00 26.03
CA LYS A 96 -0.88 -0.07 27.31
C LYS A 96 -2.36 -0.36 27.06
N LYS A 97 -2.91 -1.33 27.80
CA LYS A 97 -4.36 -1.50 27.91
C LYS A 97 -4.98 -0.32 28.66
N VAL A 98 -5.86 0.43 27.99
CA VAL A 98 -6.58 1.57 28.59
C VAL A 98 -7.83 1.07 29.31
N GLN A 99 -8.55 0.17 28.67
CA GLN A 99 -9.71 -0.56 29.19
C GLN A 99 -9.89 -1.86 28.38
N ASP A 100 -10.90 -2.65 28.70
CA ASP A 100 -11.24 -3.83 27.91
C ASP A 100 -11.54 -3.44 26.45
N GLY A 101 -10.89 -4.13 25.51
CA GLY A 101 -11.01 -3.89 24.07
C GLY A 101 -10.31 -2.63 23.52
N LEU A 102 -9.59 -1.84 24.33
CA LEU A 102 -8.93 -0.61 23.86
C LEU A 102 -7.50 -0.45 24.40
N PHE A 103 -6.57 -0.25 23.47
CA PHE A 103 -5.14 -0.12 23.73
C PHE A 103 -4.60 1.20 23.17
N VAL A 104 -3.51 1.68 23.77
CA VAL A 104 -2.80 2.90 23.35
C VAL A 104 -1.30 2.63 23.21
N ALA A 105 -0.71 3.15 22.14
CA ALA A 105 0.72 3.06 21.86
C ALA A 105 1.30 4.43 21.48
N ASP A 106 2.62 4.54 21.53
CA ASP A 106 3.34 5.71 21.00
C ASP A 106 3.38 5.65 19.48
N GLY A 107 2.76 6.65 18.83
CA GLY A 107 2.58 6.68 17.38
C GLY A 107 3.90 6.60 16.61
N PRO A 108 4.92 7.42 16.92
CA PRO A 108 6.20 7.35 16.23
C PRO A 108 6.91 6.00 16.37
N HIS A 109 6.79 5.35 17.54
CA HIS A 109 7.38 4.04 17.77
C HIS A 109 6.66 2.96 16.96
N ALA A 110 5.33 2.96 17.01
CA ALA A 110 4.47 2.04 16.26
C ALA A 110 4.71 2.16 14.75
N CYS A 111 4.74 3.38 14.24
CA CYS A 111 4.94 3.67 12.83
C CYS A 111 6.33 3.22 12.34
N SER A 112 7.39 3.58 13.08
CA SER A 112 8.76 3.20 12.72
C SER A 112 8.94 1.68 12.69
N LYS A 113 8.37 0.96 13.68
CA LYS A 113 8.40 -0.51 13.72
C LYS A 113 7.61 -1.13 12.58
N LEU A 114 6.46 -0.57 12.22
CA LEU A 114 5.67 -1.06 11.10
C LEU A 114 6.43 -0.91 9.77
N ILE A 115 7.01 0.27 9.53
CA ILE A 115 7.84 0.54 8.33
C ILE A 115 8.98 -0.47 8.25
N ALA A 116 9.77 -0.60 9.33
CA ALA A 116 10.88 -1.55 9.40
C ALA A 116 10.40 -2.98 9.13
N SER A 117 9.31 -3.41 9.77
CA SER A 117 8.80 -4.77 9.63
C SER A 117 8.34 -5.14 8.21
N ALA A 118 7.87 -4.17 7.42
CA ALA A 118 7.49 -4.38 6.03
C ALA A 118 8.74 -4.52 5.13
N MET A 119 9.73 -3.66 5.34
CA MET A 119 10.99 -3.69 4.58
C MET A 119 11.83 -4.93 4.93
N ASP A 120 11.91 -5.28 6.21
CA ASP A 120 12.59 -6.50 6.70
C ASP A 120 11.93 -7.78 6.15
N ALA A 121 10.63 -7.74 5.83
CA ALA A 121 9.93 -8.83 5.17
C ALA A 121 10.26 -8.95 3.67
N GLY A 122 10.92 -7.94 3.07
CA GLY A 122 11.33 -7.92 1.66
C GLY A 122 10.49 -7.02 0.76
N ALA A 123 9.56 -6.21 1.30
CA ALA A 123 8.87 -5.21 0.50
C ALA A 123 9.82 -4.09 0.08
N LYS A 124 9.72 -3.64 -1.17
CA LYS A 124 10.46 -2.47 -1.69
C LYS A 124 9.57 -1.26 -1.80
N VAL A 125 10.17 -0.08 -1.73
CA VAL A 125 9.44 1.19 -1.70
C VAL A 125 10.12 2.19 -2.61
N ILE A 126 9.33 2.84 -3.45
CA ILE A 126 9.73 4.05 -4.16
C ILE A 126 8.89 5.19 -3.62
N ASN A 127 9.48 5.96 -2.71
CA ASN A 127 8.90 7.16 -2.13
C ASN A 127 9.14 8.37 -3.05
N MET A 128 8.54 9.52 -2.72
CA MET A 128 8.51 10.70 -3.61
C MET A 128 7.93 10.43 -5.00
N THR A 129 7.14 9.37 -5.15
CA THR A 129 6.55 8.92 -6.41
C THR A 129 5.04 8.86 -6.25
N LYS A 130 4.34 9.60 -7.10
CA LYS A 130 2.88 9.68 -7.11
C LYS A 130 2.32 8.75 -8.18
N PHE A 131 1.15 8.19 -7.85
CA PHE A 131 0.28 7.59 -8.83
C PHE A 131 -0.32 8.69 -9.72
N ASP A 132 -0.25 8.50 -11.03
CA ASP A 132 -0.93 9.34 -12.03
C ASP A 132 -2.12 8.61 -12.63
N ASP A 133 -1.97 7.33 -12.98
CA ASP A 133 -3.04 6.58 -13.65
C ASP A 133 -2.89 5.05 -13.56
N VAL A 134 -3.84 4.30 -14.08
CA VAL A 134 -3.76 2.82 -14.19
C VAL A 134 -3.35 2.38 -15.60
N VAL A 135 -2.62 1.26 -15.68
CA VAL A 135 -2.50 0.50 -16.93
C VAL A 135 -3.67 -0.48 -17.03
N ILE A 136 -4.46 -0.40 -18.11
CA ILE A 136 -5.59 -1.32 -18.35
C ILE A 136 -5.29 -2.21 -19.56
N ARG A 137 -5.48 -3.52 -19.39
CA ARG A 137 -5.40 -4.54 -20.45
C ARG A 137 -6.62 -5.44 -20.36
N ASP A 138 -7.33 -5.60 -21.48
CA ASP A 138 -8.49 -6.51 -21.59
C ASP A 138 -9.53 -6.37 -20.46
N GLY A 139 -9.80 -5.13 -20.03
CA GLY A 139 -10.76 -4.85 -18.95
C GLY A 139 -10.26 -5.21 -17.54
N LYS A 140 -8.94 -5.33 -17.37
CA LYS A 140 -8.26 -5.59 -16.09
C LYS A 140 -7.20 -4.52 -15.84
N VAL A 141 -7.08 -4.06 -14.59
CA VAL A 141 -5.91 -3.28 -14.15
C VAL A 141 -4.69 -4.20 -14.12
N ALA A 142 -3.68 -3.83 -14.89
CA ALA A 142 -2.46 -4.61 -15.15
C ALA A 142 -1.18 -3.86 -14.73
N GLY A 143 -1.32 -2.80 -13.94
CA GLY A 143 -0.20 -1.97 -13.52
C GLY A 143 -0.62 -0.55 -13.21
N VAL A 144 0.38 0.30 -13.02
CA VAL A 144 0.21 1.70 -12.64
C VAL A 144 1.10 2.60 -13.49
N VAL A 145 0.65 3.83 -13.66
CA VAL A 145 1.35 4.94 -14.27
C VAL A 145 1.77 5.87 -13.14
N ILE A 146 3.06 6.17 -13.07
CA ILE A 146 3.68 6.90 -11.97
C ILE A 146 4.50 8.08 -12.47
N ASN A 147 4.67 9.06 -11.59
CA ASN A 147 5.52 10.20 -11.84
C ASN A 147 6.17 10.65 -10.52
N TRP A 148 7.20 11.49 -10.61
CA TRP A 148 7.79 12.08 -9.42
C TRP A 148 6.81 13.09 -8.81
N THR A 149 6.59 13.02 -7.50
CA THR A 149 5.68 13.93 -6.78
C THR A 149 5.97 15.42 -7.09
N PRO A 150 7.24 15.89 -7.13
CA PRO A 150 7.57 17.28 -7.47
C PRO A 150 7.11 17.75 -8.84
N VAL A 151 6.85 16.86 -9.81
CA VAL A 151 6.36 17.24 -11.15
C VAL A 151 5.02 17.97 -11.05
N SER A 152 4.18 17.62 -10.06
CA SER A 152 2.89 18.30 -9.83
C SER A 152 3.03 19.73 -9.29
N ALA A 153 4.20 20.07 -8.75
CA ALA A 153 4.51 21.41 -8.25
C ALA A 153 5.25 22.28 -9.29
N LEU A 154 5.59 21.71 -10.46
CA LEU A 154 6.26 22.47 -11.52
C LEU A 154 5.32 23.54 -12.11
N PRO A 155 5.86 24.69 -12.55
CA PRO A 155 5.08 25.68 -13.28
C PRO A 155 4.43 25.07 -14.53
N ARG A 156 3.23 25.53 -14.89
CA ARG A 156 2.49 25.05 -16.07
C ARG A 156 3.32 25.02 -17.36
N ALA A 157 4.28 25.92 -17.51
CA ALA A 157 5.16 26.00 -18.68
C ALA A 157 6.07 24.78 -18.87
N ILE A 158 6.36 24.01 -17.81
CA ILE A 158 7.24 22.82 -17.84
C ILE A 158 6.62 21.61 -17.12
N THR A 159 5.31 21.62 -16.87
CA THR A 159 4.60 20.52 -16.18
C THR A 159 4.25 19.35 -17.12
N CYS A 160 4.43 19.53 -18.43
CA CYS A 160 4.24 18.49 -19.45
C CYS A 160 5.39 17.48 -19.43
N VAL A 161 5.58 16.81 -18.29
CA VAL A 161 6.53 15.72 -18.10
C VAL A 161 5.74 14.43 -18.10
N ASP A 162 5.93 13.60 -19.13
CA ASP A 162 5.20 12.35 -19.27
C ASP A 162 5.54 11.39 -18.12
N PRO A 163 4.53 10.69 -17.58
CA PRO A 163 4.74 9.65 -16.58
C PRO A 163 5.29 8.37 -17.22
N VAL A 164 5.72 7.43 -16.38
CA VAL A 164 6.16 6.08 -16.81
C VAL A 164 5.25 5.00 -16.22
N ALA A 165 5.17 3.85 -16.87
CA ALA A 165 4.31 2.75 -16.45
C ALA A 165 5.12 1.60 -15.82
N LEU A 166 4.55 0.98 -14.79
CA LEU A 166 5.01 -0.27 -14.17
C LEU A 166 3.89 -1.31 -14.29
N GLU A 167 4.24 -2.56 -14.57
CA GLU A 167 3.28 -3.64 -14.76
C GLU A 167 3.15 -4.52 -13.50
N SER A 168 1.93 -4.98 -13.22
CA SER A 168 1.69 -5.91 -12.13
C SER A 168 0.47 -6.81 -12.35
N LYS A 169 0.44 -7.94 -11.64
CA LYS A 169 -0.73 -8.86 -11.67
C LYS A 169 -1.90 -8.29 -10.88
N ILE A 170 -1.60 -7.57 -9.80
CA ILE A 170 -2.56 -6.95 -8.88
C ILE A 170 -2.04 -5.56 -8.48
N VAL A 171 -2.96 -4.60 -8.39
CA VAL A 171 -2.76 -3.30 -7.75
C VAL A 171 -3.61 -3.24 -6.48
N ILE A 172 -3.07 -2.66 -5.40
CA ILE A 172 -3.78 -2.41 -4.15
C ILE A 172 -3.84 -0.91 -3.91
N ASP A 173 -5.05 -0.34 -3.85
CA ASP A 173 -5.27 1.03 -3.39
C ASP A 173 -5.28 1.08 -1.85
N ALA A 174 -4.20 1.64 -1.30
CA ALA A 174 -4.03 1.91 0.12
C ALA A 174 -3.87 3.43 0.40
N THR A 175 -4.41 4.28 -0.48
CA THR A 175 -4.22 5.75 -0.43
C THR A 175 -5.11 6.49 0.56
N GLY A 176 -5.75 5.74 1.46
CA GLY A 176 -6.60 6.30 2.50
C GLY A 176 -7.88 6.91 1.92
N HIS A 177 -8.34 8.02 2.50
CA HIS A 177 -9.65 8.60 2.14
C HIS A 177 -9.73 9.07 0.69
N ASP A 178 -8.60 9.36 0.05
CA ASP A 178 -8.60 9.88 -1.31
C ASP A 178 -8.94 8.80 -2.34
N ALA A 179 -8.61 7.53 -2.06
CA ALA A 179 -8.87 6.37 -2.93
C ALA A 179 -8.49 6.65 -4.39
N VAL A 180 -7.29 7.19 -4.61
CA VAL A 180 -6.90 7.83 -5.88
C VAL A 180 -6.93 6.86 -7.06
N VAL A 181 -6.64 5.57 -6.83
CA VAL A 181 -6.66 4.56 -7.89
C VAL A 181 -8.10 4.21 -8.25
N VAL A 182 -8.96 4.04 -7.24
CA VAL A 182 -10.40 3.83 -7.44
C VAL A 182 -11.04 5.02 -8.15
N LYS A 183 -10.70 6.25 -7.76
CA LYS A 183 -11.21 7.47 -8.41
C LYS A 183 -10.77 7.60 -9.86
N SER A 184 -9.54 7.21 -10.19
CA SER A 184 -9.09 7.15 -11.59
C SER A 184 -9.98 6.22 -12.44
N LEU A 185 -10.48 5.12 -11.88
CA LEU A 185 -11.46 4.26 -12.56
C LEU A 185 -12.88 4.84 -12.58
N GLU A 186 -13.27 5.60 -11.56
CA GLU A 186 -14.56 6.30 -11.49
C GLU A 186 -14.67 7.41 -12.54
N GLU A 187 -13.61 8.17 -12.78
CA GLU A 187 -13.56 9.19 -13.84
C GLU A 187 -13.80 8.61 -15.24
N ARG A 188 -13.57 7.30 -15.41
CA ARG A 188 -13.83 6.55 -16.64
C ARG A 188 -15.23 5.90 -16.69
N GLY A 189 -16.02 6.01 -15.63
CA GLY A 189 -17.33 5.38 -15.50
C GLY A 189 -17.27 3.86 -15.33
N THR A 190 -16.13 3.30 -14.90
CA THR A 190 -15.97 1.83 -14.74
C THR A 190 -16.26 1.34 -13.31
N VAL A 191 -16.15 2.23 -12.33
CA VAL A 191 -16.46 2.01 -10.92
C VAL A 191 -17.28 3.20 -10.44
N ASN A 192 -18.17 3.01 -9.46
CA ASN A 192 -18.86 4.11 -8.77
C ASN A 192 -18.46 4.09 -7.30
N THR A 193 -18.08 5.25 -6.76
CA THR A 193 -17.81 5.41 -5.32
C THR A 193 -19.01 6.04 -4.61
N ALA A 194 -19.25 5.61 -3.38
CA ALA A 194 -20.32 6.19 -2.56
C ALA A 194 -19.85 7.38 -1.69
N GLY A 195 -18.53 7.60 -1.60
CA GLY A 195 -17.92 8.50 -0.61
C GLY A 195 -17.97 7.91 0.80
N PHE A 196 -17.26 8.51 1.77
CA PHE A 196 -17.31 8.04 3.16
C PHE A 196 -18.36 8.81 3.99
N GLN A 197 -18.89 8.17 5.03
CA GLN A 197 -19.88 8.77 5.94
C GLN A 197 -19.22 9.47 7.15
N GLY A 198 -20.06 10.07 8.01
CA GLY A 198 -19.64 10.65 9.29
C GLY A 198 -18.91 9.66 10.21
N MET A 199 -18.32 10.19 11.29
CA MET A 199 -17.53 9.37 12.20
C MET A 199 -18.41 8.45 13.06
N TRP A 200 -18.16 7.15 13.00
CA TRP A 200 -18.77 6.14 13.87
C TRP A 200 -17.81 4.97 14.04
N VAL A 201 -17.00 5.00 15.11
CA VAL A 201 -15.90 4.05 15.36
C VAL A 201 -16.36 2.59 15.25
N GLU A 202 -17.37 2.22 16.02
CA GLU A 202 -17.87 0.84 16.12
C GLU A 202 -18.29 0.27 14.77
N LYS A 203 -19.04 1.05 13.97
CA LYS A 203 -19.49 0.62 12.64
C LYS A 203 -18.44 0.76 11.55
N SER A 204 -17.39 1.54 11.78
CA SER A 204 -16.38 1.84 10.77
C SER A 204 -15.38 0.70 10.63
N GLU A 205 -14.76 0.27 11.73
CA GLU A 205 -13.62 -0.66 11.66
C GLU A 205 -14.03 -2.03 11.11
N ASP A 206 -15.14 -2.60 11.59
CA ASP A 206 -15.65 -3.89 11.10
C ASP A 206 -16.00 -3.81 9.62
N ALA A 207 -16.76 -2.76 9.23
CA ALA A 207 -17.17 -2.56 7.84
C ALA A 207 -15.98 -2.40 6.88
N ILE A 208 -14.89 -1.76 7.34
CA ILE A 208 -13.67 -1.60 6.54
C ILE A 208 -12.97 -2.94 6.33
N VAL A 209 -12.82 -3.75 7.37
CA VAL A 209 -12.20 -5.07 7.24
C VAL A 209 -13.05 -5.98 6.36
N GLU A 210 -14.36 -6.02 6.59
CA GLU A 210 -15.31 -6.86 5.83
C GLU A 210 -15.40 -6.48 4.35
N ASN A 211 -15.32 -5.19 4.02
CA ASN A 211 -15.39 -4.70 2.63
C ASN A 211 -14.03 -4.56 1.96
N THR A 212 -12.96 -5.01 2.59
CA THR A 212 -11.64 -5.13 1.96
C THR A 212 -11.66 -6.24 0.91
N LYS A 213 -11.71 -5.87 -0.37
CA LYS A 213 -11.89 -6.80 -1.49
C LYS A 213 -11.48 -6.20 -2.83
N GLU A 214 -11.65 -6.98 -3.89
CA GLU A 214 -11.50 -6.51 -5.27
C GLU A 214 -12.67 -5.59 -5.65
N VAL A 215 -12.35 -4.40 -6.16
CA VAL A 215 -13.33 -3.41 -6.63
C VAL A 215 -13.48 -3.45 -8.16
N TYR A 216 -12.41 -3.81 -8.86
CA TYR A 216 -12.35 -3.96 -10.30
C TYR A 216 -11.34 -5.07 -10.63
N PRO A 217 -11.47 -5.85 -11.72
CA PRO A 217 -10.51 -6.88 -12.05
C PRO A 217 -9.05 -6.39 -11.99
N GLY A 218 -8.26 -6.97 -11.09
CA GLY A 218 -6.85 -6.59 -10.87
C GLY A 218 -6.63 -5.44 -9.89
N LEU A 219 -7.68 -4.82 -9.34
CA LEU A 219 -7.61 -3.75 -8.35
C LEU A 219 -8.30 -4.14 -7.04
N LEU A 220 -7.53 -4.22 -5.97
CA LEU A 220 -8.01 -4.39 -4.60
C LEU A 220 -7.98 -3.06 -3.85
N VAL A 221 -8.80 -2.94 -2.80
CA VAL A 221 -8.85 -1.76 -1.94
C VAL A 221 -8.71 -2.13 -0.47
N THR A 222 -7.97 -1.32 0.30
CA THR A 222 -7.72 -1.53 1.73
C THR A 222 -7.71 -0.22 2.52
N GLY A 223 -7.86 -0.30 3.84
CA GLY A 223 -7.88 0.84 4.75
C GLY A 223 -9.01 1.82 4.44
N MET A 224 -8.77 3.12 4.63
CA MET A 224 -9.82 4.14 4.44
C MET A 224 -10.29 4.29 2.98
N ALA A 225 -9.55 3.76 2.00
CA ALA A 225 -10.01 3.74 0.62
C ALA A 225 -11.26 2.86 0.47
N VAL A 226 -11.42 1.83 1.32
CA VAL A 226 -12.62 1.00 1.41
C VAL A 226 -13.84 1.84 1.75
N ALA A 227 -13.71 2.73 2.74
CA ALA A 227 -14.81 3.57 3.19
C ALA A 227 -15.27 4.54 2.09
N THR A 228 -14.32 5.16 1.39
CA THR A 228 -14.61 6.04 0.24
C THR A 228 -15.28 5.26 -0.90
N THR A 229 -14.81 4.05 -1.17
CA THR A 229 -15.37 3.20 -2.23
C THR A 229 -16.81 2.79 -1.92
N TYR A 230 -17.07 2.30 -0.72
CA TYR A 230 -18.32 1.58 -0.40
C TYR A 230 -19.30 2.31 0.51
N GLY A 231 -19.04 3.55 0.95
CA GLY A 231 -20.05 4.27 1.75
C GLY A 231 -19.92 4.06 3.25
N SER A 232 -18.77 3.62 3.76
CA SER A 232 -18.63 3.27 5.19
C SER A 232 -18.34 4.51 6.06
N PRO A 233 -18.71 4.48 7.36
CA PRO A 233 -18.28 5.49 8.32
C PRO A 233 -16.76 5.53 8.46
N ARG A 234 -16.24 6.68 8.90
CA ARG A 234 -14.83 6.82 9.33
C ARG A 234 -14.69 6.54 10.84
N MET A 235 -13.52 6.06 11.29
CA MET A 235 -13.26 5.78 12.71
C MET A 235 -12.50 6.89 13.44
N GLY A 236 -11.88 7.83 12.74
CA GLY A 236 -11.04 8.83 13.40
C GLY A 236 -9.70 8.23 13.90
N PRO A 237 -9.20 8.59 15.09
CA PRO A 237 -7.83 8.29 15.53
C PRO A 237 -7.67 6.90 16.18
N THR A 238 -8.25 5.87 15.57
CA THR A 238 -8.04 4.46 15.94
C THR A 238 -7.71 3.64 14.70
N PHE A 239 -6.85 2.64 14.85
CA PHE A 239 -6.14 2.03 13.71
C PHE A 239 -6.33 0.51 13.59
N GLY A 240 -7.12 -0.13 14.45
CA GLY A 240 -7.32 -1.59 14.39
C GLY A 240 -7.85 -2.04 13.04
N GLY A 241 -8.88 -1.36 12.54
CA GLY A 241 -9.46 -1.61 11.22
C GLY A 241 -8.46 -1.41 10.08
N MET A 242 -7.51 -0.46 10.20
CA MET A 242 -6.48 -0.25 9.17
C MET A 242 -5.50 -1.43 9.11
N LEU A 243 -5.04 -1.88 10.27
CA LEU A 243 -4.07 -2.98 10.38
C LEU A 243 -4.69 -4.29 9.90
N LEU A 244 -5.91 -4.60 10.36
CA LEU A 244 -6.62 -5.81 9.98
C LEU A 244 -7.08 -5.80 8.51
N SER A 245 -7.46 -4.63 7.98
CA SER A 245 -7.77 -4.48 6.55
C SER A 245 -6.53 -4.68 5.68
N GLY A 246 -5.34 -4.24 6.13
CA GLY A 246 -4.07 -4.53 5.45
C GLY A 246 -3.76 -6.02 5.40
N GLU A 247 -4.02 -6.75 6.48
CA GLU A 247 -3.85 -8.20 6.48
C GLU A 247 -4.86 -8.90 5.56
N ARG A 248 -6.13 -8.49 5.63
CA ARG A 248 -7.20 -9.04 4.81
C ARG A 248 -6.93 -8.88 3.31
N VAL A 249 -6.45 -7.71 2.88
CA VAL A 249 -6.18 -7.50 1.45
C VAL A 249 -5.03 -8.36 0.95
N ALA A 250 -4.03 -8.64 1.80
CA ALA A 250 -2.93 -9.54 1.46
C ALA A 250 -3.42 -10.98 1.26
N GLU A 251 -4.33 -11.47 2.11
CA GLU A 251 -4.96 -12.78 1.92
C GLU A 251 -5.69 -12.87 0.58
N VAL A 252 -6.52 -11.87 0.29
CA VAL A 252 -7.29 -11.80 -0.97
C VAL A 252 -6.35 -11.78 -2.18
N ALA A 253 -5.26 -10.99 -2.12
CA ALA A 253 -4.26 -10.95 -3.19
C ALA A 253 -3.60 -12.32 -3.42
N VAL A 254 -3.16 -13.00 -2.35
CA VAL A 254 -2.54 -14.33 -2.43
C VAL A 254 -3.49 -15.36 -3.03
N GLU A 255 -4.76 -15.36 -2.61
CA GLU A 255 -5.77 -16.27 -3.17
C GLU A 255 -5.94 -16.08 -4.68
N LYS A 256 -5.91 -14.82 -5.16
CA LYS A 256 -6.02 -14.50 -6.59
C LYS A 256 -4.77 -14.91 -7.36
N LEU A 257 -3.58 -14.61 -6.85
CA LEU A 257 -2.32 -15.02 -7.47
C LEU A 257 -2.25 -16.55 -7.63
N LYS A 258 -2.73 -17.32 -6.64
CA LYS A 258 -2.81 -18.79 -6.72
C LYS A 258 -3.81 -19.27 -7.79
N LYS A 259 -4.99 -18.64 -7.91
CA LYS A 259 -6.00 -18.99 -8.92
C LYS A 259 -5.49 -18.75 -10.35
N ASP A 260 -4.76 -17.65 -10.57
CA ASP A 260 -4.19 -17.33 -11.88
C ASP A 260 -3.14 -18.37 -12.30
N LEU A 261 -2.30 -18.85 -11.36
CA LEU A 261 -1.34 -19.93 -11.60
C LEU A 261 -2.01 -21.25 -12.01
N VAL A 262 -3.11 -21.63 -11.34
CA VAL A 262 -3.87 -22.86 -11.65
C VAL A 262 -4.53 -22.75 -13.02
N THR A 263 -5.09 -21.58 -13.36
CA THR A 263 -5.75 -21.34 -14.64
C THR A 263 -4.74 -21.42 -15.79
N ALA A 264 -3.59 -20.78 -15.66
CA ALA A 264 -2.50 -20.83 -16.65
C ALA A 264 -1.94 -22.25 -16.85
N ALA A 265 -1.89 -23.06 -15.78
CA ALA A 265 -1.47 -24.47 -15.88
C ALA A 265 -2.51 -25.34 -16.61
N GLY A 266 -3.80 -25.11 -16.38
CA GLY A 266 -4.89 -25.81 -17.06
C GLY A 266 -4.99 -25.51 -18.56
N GLU A 267 -4.73 -24.27 -18.97
CA GLU A 267 -4.70 -23.87 -20.38
C GLU A 267 -3.50 -24.48 -21.13
N LYS A 268 -2.31 -24.49 -20.52
CA LYS A 268 -1.13 -25.18 -21.10
C LYS A 268 -1.33 -26.71 -21.22
N GLY A 269 -2.16 -27.30 -20.35
CA GLY A 269 -2.54 -28.72 -20.43
C GLY A 269 -3.46 -29.06 -21.60
N LYS A 270 -4.39 -28.17 -21.96
CA LYS A 270 -5.34 -28.38 -23.08
C LYS A 270 -4.68 -28.25 -24.46
N VAL A 271 -3.66 -27.40 -24.60
CA VAL A 271 -2.94 -27.22 -25.89
C VAL A 271 -2.10 -28.46 -26.26
N LYS A 272 -1.70 -29.30 -25.30
CA LYS A 272 -0.97 -30.56 -25.56
C LYS A 272 -1.84 -31.76 -25.92
N GLY A 273 -3.17 -31.65 -25.84
CA GLY A 273 -4.13 -32.75 -26.08
C GLY A 273 -4.75 -32.80 -27.47
N SER A 274 -4.32 -31.93 -28.40
CA SER A 274 -4.87 -31.86 -29.77
C SER A 274 -3.82 -32.31 -30.79
N LYS A 275 -3.58 -33.62 -30.89
CA LYS A 275 -2.93 -34.26 -32.03
C LYS A 275 -3.62 -35.58 -32.33
#